data_AF-A0A915JCU6-F1
#
_entry.id   AF-A0A915JCU6-F1
#
_cell.length_a   1.000
_cell.length_b   1.000
_cell.length_c   1.000
_cell.angle_alpha   90.00
_cell.angle_beta   90.00
_cell.angle_gamma   90.00
#
_symmetry.space_group_name_H-M   'P 1'
#
loop_
_entity.id
_entity.type
_entity.pdbx_description
1 polymer ?
#
loop_
_entity_poly.entity_id
_entity_poly.type
_entity_poly.pdbx_seq_one_letter_code
_entity_poly.pdbx_strand_id
1 'polypeptide(L)'
;MLKYDAMSFGNHEFDDGLQKTIDGSEYIGLAPYLKEVDAPFVCSNIKTNKSEIDGLYQSYRILLNDDPKKRVGVVGYVTPETSQISHPGARIKFLDEIESLKIAVAKLNALGVKKIVAVGHSGYDKDKEICRKVPGVDVVVGGHTNSFLYSGEPPVNQTVDGDYPTVVKNLDGSNCLVVQSYAYGKYLGFLEVEFDDETGEVKNFRGNPMLMNNSYEDDPTVVEMLAPYQKIVDEYQRTVIGKTAVTLVGNR
;
A
#
# COMPACT_ATOMS: atom_id res chain seq x y z
N MET A 1 -7.38 -9.56 14.73
CA MET A 1 -7.12 -8.83 13.47
C MET A 1 -5.74 -8.20 13.50
N LEU A 2 -5.13 -8.00 12.33
CA LEU A 2 -3.70 -7.67 12.15
C LEU A 2 -3.29 -6.23 12.54
N LYS A 3 -4.24 -5.32 12.83
CA LYS A 3 -4.01 -3.95 13.32
C LYS A 3 -2.98 -3.15 12.49
N TYR A 4 -3.30 -2.87 11.24
CA TYR A 4 -2.45 -2.07 10.36
C TYR A 4 -2.31 -0.62 10.88
N ASP A 5 -1.08 -0.10 10.91
CA ASP A 5 -0.80 1.28 11.33
C ASP A 5 -1.14 2.33 10.25
N ALA A 6 -1.02 1.94 8.98
CA ALA A 6 -1.37 2.75 7.82
C ALA A 6 -1.57 1.88 6.58
N MET A 7 -2.48 2.30 5.71
CA MET A 7 -2.73 1.72 4.39
C MET A 7 -2.82 2.86 3.37
N SER A 8 -2.28 2.67 2.17
CA SER A 8 -2.59 3.56 1.05
C SER A 8 -3.60 2.91 0.12
N PHE A 9 -4.24 3.72 -0.72
CA PHE A 9 -5.07 3.17 -1.78
C PHE A 9 -4.18 2.56 -2.86
N GLY A 10 -4.60 1.42 -3.40
CA GLY A 10 -4.25 0.99 -4.74
C GLY A 10 -5.35 1.37 -5.75
N ASN A 11 -5.13 0.98 -7.00
CA ASN A 11 -6.14 1.21 -8.03
C ASN A 11 -7.38 0.33 -7.83
N HIS A 12 -7.21 -0.90 -7.34
CA HIS A 12 -8.28 -1.89 -7.20
C HIS A 12 -9.30 -1.55 -6.08
N GLU A 13 -8.92 -0.71 -5.11
CA GLU A 13 -9.85 -0.17 -4.12
C GLU A 13 -10.99 0.63 -4.77
N PHE A 14 -10.83 1.09 -6.02
CA PHE A 14 -11.83 1.84 -6.78
C PHE A 14 -12.63 0.98 -7.78
N ASP A 15 -12.44 -0.34 -7.83
CA ASP A 15 -13.06 -1.20 -8.85
C ASP A 15 -14.58 -1.19 -8.76
N ASP A 16 -15.09 -1.19 -7.53
CA ASP A 16 -16.51 -1.04 -7.24
C ASP A 16 -16.98 0.41 -7.11
N GLY A 17 -16.13 1.36 -7.50
CA GLY A 17 -16.37 2.78 -7.37
C GLY A 17 -16.51 3.23 -5.92
N LEU A 18 -16.96 4.47 -5.74
CA LEU A 18 -17.02 5.08 -4.41
C LEU A 18 -18.16 4.51 -3.57
N GLN A 19 -19.29 4.22 -4.21
CA GLN A 19 -20.47 3.67 -3.56
C GLN A 19 -21.41 3.10 -4.64
N LYS A 20 -21.90 1.88 -4.43
CA LYS A 20 -23.02 1.32 -5.21
C LYS A 20 -24.12 0.82 -4.27
N THR A 21 -25.35 0.93 -4.74
CA THR A 21 -26.55 0.42 -4.10
C THR A 21 -26.95 -0.89 -4.78
N ILE A 22 -27.26 -1.92 -3.99
CA ILE A 22 -27.89 -3.16 -4.47
C ILE A 22 -29.22 -3.29 -3.74
N ASP A 23 -30.31 -3.50 -4.48
CA ASP A 23 -31.66 -3.71 -3.95
C ASP A 23 -32.12 -2.64 -2.92
N GLY A 24 -31.79 -1.38 -3.21
CA GLY A 24 -32.18 -0.23 -2.39
C GLY A 24 -31.32 0.01 -1.15
N SER A 25 -30.28 -0.80 -0.91
CA SER A 25 -29.37 -0.63 0.22
C SER A 25 -27.93 -0.37 -0.24
N GLU A 26 -27.28 0.64 0.34
CA GLU A 26 -25.89 1.02 0.06
C GLU A 26 -24.94 0.08 0.80
N TYR A 27 -24.34 -0.89 0.10
CA TYR A 27 -23.53 -1.93 0.77
C TYR A 27 -22.12 -2.13 0.20
N ILE A 28 -21.81 -1.63 -1.00
CA ILE A 28 -20.54 -1.97 -1.66
C ILE A 28 -19.85 -0.74 -2.24
N GLY A 29 -18.53 -0.85 -2.43
CA GLY A 29 -17.66 0.22 -2.90
C GLY A 29 -16.71 0.73 -1.81
N LEU A 30 -15.90 1.72 -2.19
CA LEU A 30 -14.81 2.20 -1.35
C LEU A 30 -15.29 2.87 -0.06
N ALA A 31 -16.32 3.72 -0.12
CA ALA A 31 -16.77 4.48 1.04
C ALA A 31 -17.37 3.60 2.16
N PRO A 32 -18.23 2.60 1.86
CA PRO A 32 -18.62 1.61 2.87
C PRO A 32 -17.43 0.86 3.48
N TYR A 33 -16.47 0.41 2.66
CA TYR A 33 -15.29 -0.29 3.14
C TYR A 33 -14.46 0.57 4.11
N LEU A 34 -14.20 1.83 3.77
CA LEU A 34 -13.44 2.76 4.62
C LEU A 34 -14.12 3.08 5.96
N LYS A 35 -15.44 2.90 6.08
CA LYS A 35 -16.17 3.11 7.34
C LYS A 35 -16.07 1.92 8.28
N GLU A 36 -15.87 0.71 7.76
CA GLU A 36 -15.85 -0.54 8.52
C GLU A 36 -14.43 -1.03 8.81
N VAL A 37 -13.46 -0.70 7.95
CA VAL A 37 -12.08 -1.18 8.10
C VAL A 37 -11.37 -0.53 9.29
N ASP A 38 -10.79 -1.35 10.16
CA ASP A 38 -9.92 -0.91 11.26
C ASP A 38 -8.47 -0.71 10.76
N ALA A 39 -8.31 0.20 9.79
CA ALA A 39 -7.01 0.55 9.23
C ALA A 39 -6.98 2.04 8.80
N PRO A 40 -5.95 2.80 9.18
CA PRO A 40 -5.82 4.19 8.75
C PRO A 40 -5.46 4.35 7.28
N PHE A 41 -6.31 5.01 6.49
CA PHE A 41 -5.96 5.34 5.11
C PHE A 41 -5.18 6.65 4.99
N VAL A 42 -4.06 6.59 4.26
CA VAL A 42 -3.26 7.75 3.87
C VAL A 42 -3.12 7.84 2.34
N CYS A 43 -3.37 9.03 1.78
CA CYS A 43 -3.15 9.33 0.36
C CYS A 43 -3.08 10.83 0.12
N SER A 44 -1.96 11.33 -0.38
CA SER A 44 -1.73 12.77 -0.57
C SER A 44 -2.18 13.31 -1.92
N ASN A 45 -2.25 12.45 -2.95
CA ASN A 45 -2.46 12.87 -4.34
C ASN A 45 -3.88 12.60 -4.86
N ILE A 46 -4.87 12.44 -3.97
CA ILE A 46 -6.29 12.40 -4.33
C ILE A 46 -6.92 13.74 -4.01
N LYS A 47 -7.51 14.36 -5.02
CA LYS A 47 -8.37 15.53 -4.88
C LYS A 47 -9.82 15.14 -5.13
N THR A 48 -10.67 15.43 -4.17
CA THR A 48 -12.11 15.16 -4.24
C THR A 48 -12.91 16.42 -4.57
N ASN A 49 -14.15 16.23 -5.03
CA ASN A 49 -15.16 17.26 -5.15
C ASN A 49 -16.48 16.76 -4.55
N LYS A 50 -16.69 17.01 -3.25
CA LYS A 50 -17.87 16.59 -2.47
C LYS A 50 -18.14 15.09 -2.65
N SER A 51 -17.18 14.28 -2.25
CA SER A 51 -17.17 12.83 -2.45
C SER A 51 -17.53 12.09 -1.15
N GLU A 52 -18.04 10.87 -1.33
CA GLU A 52 -18.37 9.90 -0.28
C GLU A 52 -17.17 9.53 0.60
N ILE A 53 -15.95 9.67 0.09
CA ILE A 53 -14.72 9.37 0.82
C ILE A 53 -14.10 10.60 1.50
N ASP A 54 -14.75 11.78 1.43
CA ASP A 54 -14.28 12.99 2.09
C ASP A 54 -14.21 12.77 3.61
N GLY A 55 -13.02 13.00 4.19
CA GLY A 55 -12.77 12.82 5.62
C GLY A 55 -12.54 11.37 6.07
N LEU A 56 -12.59 10.38 5.15
CA LEU A 56 -12.33 8.97 5.46
C LEU A 56 -10.85 8.57 5.33
N TYR A 57 -10.00 9.47 4.83
CA TYR A 57 -8.56 9.30 4.72
C TYR A 57 -7.83 10.62 4.98
N GLN A 58 -6.52 10.56 5.20
CA GLN A 58 -5.69 11.76 5.40
C GLN A 58 -4.55 11.78 4.37
N SER A 59 -3.93 12.93 4.12
CA SER A 59 -2.75 12.96 3.23
C SER A 59 -1.54 12.25 3.85
N TYR A 60 -1.41 12.38 5.16
CA TYR A 60 -0.36 11.77 5.97
C TYR A 60 -0.89 11.48 7.37
N ARG A 61 -0.15 10.67 8.13
CA ARG A 61 -0.32 10.42 9.56
C ARG A 61 1.02 10.52 10.27
N ILE A 62 1.01 10.80 11.57
CA ILE A 62 2.20 10.70 12.42
C ILE A 62 1.98 9.54 13.38
N LEU A 63 2.87 8.55 13.33
CA LEU A 63 2.96 7.52 14.35
C LEU A 63 3.65 8.14 15.57
N LEU A 64 2.90 8.19 16.67
CA LEU A 64 3.32 8.94 17.86
C LEU A 64 4.34 8.15 18.68
N ASN A 65 5.24 8.92 19.28
CA ASN A 65 6.16 8.47 20.30
C ASN A 65 6.31 9.60 21.34
N ASP A 66 6.54 9.22 22.59
CA ASP A 66 6.77 10.15 23.70
C ASP A 66 7.99 11.04 23.44
N ASP A 67 9.02 10.48 22.79
CA ASP A 67 10.13 11.24 22.26
C ASP A 67 9.77 11.79 20.86
N PRO A 68 9.63 13.13 20.69
CA PRO A 68 9.31 13.72 19.40
C PRO A 68 10.30 13.34 18.29
N LYS A 69 11.56 13.07 18.64
CA LYS A 69 12.60 12.65 17.67
C LYS A 69 12.33 11.26 17.09
N LYS A 70 11.52 10.43 17.77
CA LYS A 70 11.19 9.06 17.36
C LYS A 70 9.86 8.97 16.61
N ARG A 71 9.16 10.09 16.40
CA ARG A 71 7.93 10.12 15.61
C ARG A 71 8.24 9.81 14.15
N VAL A 72 7.35 9.06 13.52
CA VAL A 72 7.46 8.70 12.10
C VAL A 72 6.26 9.28 11.35
N GLY A 73 6.53 10.04 10.30
CA GLY A 73 5.53 10.50 9.36
C GLY A 73 5.27 9.43 8.33
N VAL A 74 4.01 9.13 8.06
CA VAL A 74 3.60 8.20 6.99
C VAL A 74 2.75 8.98 6.00
N VAL A 75 3.20 9.08 4.75
CA VAL A 75 2.52 9.81 3.69
C VAL A 75 2.10 8.87 2.57
N GLY A 76 0.86 9.03 2.09
CA GLY A 76 0.29 8.12 1.09
C GLY A 76 0.40 8.61 -0.35
N TYR A 77 0.40 7.69 -1.32
CA TYR A 77 0.25 8.00 -2.75
C TYR A 77 -0.35 6.83 -3.54
N VAL A 78 -1.02 7.12 -4.65
CA VAL A 78 -1.61 6.12 -5.56
C VAL A 78 -1.39 6.53 -7.01
N THR A 79 -1.28 5.57 -7.94
CA THR A 79 -1.08 5.87 -9.36
C THR A 79 -2.21 6.72 -9.96
N PRO A 80 -1.89 7.81 -10.69
CA PRO A 80 -2.86 8.55 -11.48
C PRO A 80 -3.57 7.72 -12.56
N GLU A 81 -2.96 6.61 -12.98
CA GLU A 81 -3.53 5.65 -13.92
C GLU A 81 -4.81 4.99 -13.39
N THR A 82 -5.09 5.07 -12.08
CA THR A 82 -6.35 4.63 -11.46
C THR A 82 -7.58 5.20 -12.18
N SER A 83 -7.47 6.40 -12.75
CA SER A 83 -8.52 7.02 -13.56
C SER A 83 -8.89 6.25 -14.84
N GLN A 84 -8.00 5.37 -15.31
CA GLN A 84 -8.12 4.58 -16.53
C GLN A 84 -8.25 3.07 -16.25
N ILE A 85 -7.65 2.59 -15.16
CA ILE A 85 -7.58 1.15 -14.83
C ILE A 85 -8.55 0.72 -13.72
N SER A 86 -9.45 1.62 -13.31
CA SER A 86 -10.50 1.33 -12.32
C SER A 86 -11.71 2.26 -12.50
N HIS A 87 -12.61 2.35 -11.51
CA HIS A 87 -13.88 3.10 -11.59
C HIS A 87 -14.04 4.20 -10.53
N PRO A 88 -13.07 5.11 -10.34
CA PRO A 88 -13.09 6.12 -9.27
C PRO A 88 -14.20 7.17 -9.41
N GLY A 89 -14.79 7.32 -10.60
CA GLY A 89 -15.86 8.26 -10.88
C GLY A 89 -15.38 9.71 -11.02
N ALA A 90 -16.28 10.58 -11.53
CA ALA A 90 -15.93 11.96 -11.91
C ALA A 90 -15.63 12.92 -10.75
N ARG A 91 -15.94 12.52 -9.50
CA ARG A 91 -15.69 13.33 -8.29
C ARG A 91 -14.27 13.17 -7.74
N ILE A 92 -13.49 12.26 -8.31
CA ILE A 92 -12.11 11.98 -7.91
C ILE A 92 -11.15 12.41 -9.01
N LYS A 93 -10.12 13.15 -8.62
CA LYS A 93 -8.99 13.47 -9.48
C LYS A 93 -7.70 13.02 -8.81
N PHE A 94 -6.92 12.23 -9.52
CA PHE A 94 -5.58 11.86 -9.12
C PHE A 94 -4.59 12.91 -9.63
N LEU A 95 -3.78 13.44 -8.71
CA LEU A 95 -2.72 14.40 -8.98
C LEU A 95 -1.38 13.67 -9.13
N ASP A 96 -0.37 14.36 -9.64
CA ASP A 96 1.00 13.84 -9.67
C ASP A 96 1.46 13.46 -8.25
N GLU A 97 2.06 12.27 -8.13
CA GLU A 97 2.48 11.72 -6.84
C GLU A 97 3.59 12.55 -6.22
N ILE A 98 4.61 12.91 -7.01
CA ILE A 98 5.82 13.58 -6.53
C ILE A 98 5.48 14.97 -6.01
N GLU A 99 4.69 15.75 -6.75
CA GLU A 99 4.29 17.09 -6.33
C GLU A 99 3.40 17.06 -5.09
N SER A 100 2.48 16.09 -5.01
CA SER A 100 1.61 15.93 -3.84
C SER A 100 2.39 15.49 -2.60
N LEU A 101 3.33 14.56 -2.77
CA LEU A 101 4.23 14.08 -1.73
C LEU A 101 5.12 15.21 -1.21
N LYS A 102 5.73 16.02 -2.07
CA LYS A 102 6.53 17.19 -1.64
C LYS A 102 5.74 18.11 -0.71
N ILE A 103 4.47 18.38 -1.02
CA ILE A 103 3.61 19.23 -0.18
C ILE A 103 3.35 18.57 1.17
N ALA A 104 3.03 17.28 1.20
CA ALA A 104 2.73 16.56 2.43
C ALA A 104 3.99 16.39 3.32
N VAL A 105 5.14 16.07 2.72
CA VAL A 105 6.44 15.96 3.39
C VAL A 105 6.86 17.30 3.97
N ALA A 106 6.71 18.40 3.24
CA ALA A 106 6.98 19.74 3.77
C ALA A 106 6.14 20.06 5.02
N LYS A 107 4.88 19.62 5.07
CA LYS A 107 4.02 19.77 6.25
C LYS A 107 4.50 18.93 7.43
N LEU A 108 4.89 17.68 7.20
CA LEU A 108 5.47 16.81 8.23
C LEU A 108 6.76 17.41 8.82
N ASN A 109 7.64 17.92 7.96
CA ASN A 109 8.87 18.59 8.36
C ASN A 109 8.59 19.86 9.18
N ALA A 110 7.59 20.66 8.79
CA ALA A 110 7.17 21.85 9.55
C ALA A 110 6.61 21.50 10.94
N LEU A 111 6.10 20.27 11.13
CA LEU A 111 5.69 19.72 12.43
C LEU A 111 6.86 19.11 13.22
N GLY A 112 8.09 19.19 12.71
CA GLY A 112 9.30 18.67 13.34
C GLY A 112 9.49 17.16 13.17
N VAL A 113 8.71 16.50 12.32
CA VAL A 113 8.89 15.07 12.00
C VAL A 113 10.00 14.93 10.99
N LYS A 114 11.07 14.21 11.36
CA LYS A 114 12.28 14.05 10.55
C LYS A 114 12.42 12.68 9.86
N LYS A 115 11.61 11.71 10.26
CA LYS A 115 11.63 10.33 9.75
C LYS A 115 10.34 10.13 8.97
N ILE A 116 10.42 9.94 7.66
CA ILE A 116 9.26 9.92 6.78
C ILE A 116 9.27 8.70 5.87
N VAL A 117 8.16 7.95 5.96
CA VAL A 117 7.84 6.80 5.11
C VAL A 117 6.77 7.20 4.11
N ALA A 118 7.04 7.04 2.82
CA ALA A 118 6.02 7.11 1.78
C ALA A 118 5.47 5.70 1.53
N VAL A 119 4.17 5.49 1.76
CA VAL A 119 3.47 4.23 1.48
C VAL A 119 2.52 4.42 0.29
N GLY A 120 2.57 3.56 -0.71
CA GLY A 120 1.73 3.79 -1.88
C GLY A 120 1.75 2.73 -2.95
N HIS A 121 1.12 3.08 -4.07
CA HIS A 121 0.75 2.12 -5.11
C HIS A 121 0.89 2.73 -6.51
N SER A 122 2.13 2.99 -6.92
CA SER A 122 2.44 3.51 -8.27
C SER A 122 3.48 2.72 -9.05
N GLY A 123 4.01 1.64 -8.47
CA GLY A 123 4.96 0.77 -9.14
C GLY A 123 6.42 1.11 -8.86
N TYR A 124 7.24 0.08 -8.92
CA TYR A 124 8.62 0.10 -8.43
C TYR A 124 9.51 1.18 -9.06
N ASP A 125 9.33 1.49 -10.34
CA ASP A 125 10.07 2.58 -10.98
C ASP A 125 9.64 3.97 -10.48
N LYS A 126 8.35 4.18 -10.24
CA LYS A 126 7.84 5.41 -9.63
C LYS A 126 8.32 5.53 -8.19
N ASP A 127 8.36 4.43 -7.44
CA ASP A 127 8.85 4.41 -6.06
C ASP A 127 10.32 4.87 -5.98
N LYS A 128 11.17 4.37 -6.89
CA LYS A 128 12.56 4.86 -7.03
C LYS A 128 12.61 6.32 -7.44
N GLU A 129 11.70 6.78 -8.30
CA GLU A 129 11.61 8.18 -8.70
C GLU A 129 11.22 9.09 -7.52
N ILE A 130 10.29 8.66 -6.66
CA ILE A 130 9.89 9.35 -5.43
C ILE A 130 11.11 9.57 -4.54
N CYS A 131 11.89 8.52 -4.28
CA CYS A 131 13.14 8.65 -3.52
C CYS A 131 14.13 9.67 -4.12
N ARG A 132 14.20 9.79 -5.46
CA ARG A 132 15.11 10.73 -6.14
C ARG A 132 14.60 12.17 -6.15
N LYS A 133 13.29 12.39 -6.02
CA LYS A 133 12.66 13.69 -6.35
C LYS A 133 11.87 14.31 -5.21
N VAL A 134 11.60 13.59 -4.12
CA VAL A 134 10.89 14.11 -2.94
C VAL A 134 11.90 14.26 -1.79
N PRO A 135 12.37 15.49 -1.51
CA PRO A 135 13.28 15.73 -0.39
C PRO A 135 12.65 15.30 0.94
N GLY A 136 13.43 14.62 1.78
CA GLY A 136 13.02 14.22 3.13
C GLY A 136 12.16 12.95 3.22
N VAL A 137 12.00 12.20 2.13
CA VAL A 137 11.51 10.81 2.20
C VAL A 137 12.69 9.88 2.45
N ASP A 138 12.60 9.06 3.49
CA ASP A 138 13.66 8.14 3.91
C ASP A 138 13.40 6.70 3.47
N VAL A 139 12.12 6.31 3.42
CA VAL A 139 11.69 4.97 3.02
C VAL A 139 10.46 5.08 2.12
N VAL A 140 10.44 4.31 1.03
CA VAL A 140 9.28 4.11 0.17
C VAL A 140 8.85 2.65 0.26
N VAL A 141 7.63 2.42 0.76
CA VAL A 141 6.97 1.11 0.78
C VAL A 141 5.94 1.10 -0.34
N GLY A 142 6.25 0.39 -1.43
CA GLY A 142 5.50 0.42 -2.67
C GLY A 142 4.60 -0.79 -2.93
N GLY A 143 3.93 -0.77 -4.07
CA GLY A 143 3.06 -1.82 -4.59
C GLY A 143 2.81 -1.66 -6.10
N HIS A 144 1.69 -2.16 -6.60
CA HIS A 144 1.23 -2.10 -8.00
C HIS A 144 1.93 -3.06 -8.98
N THR A 145 3.25 -3.01 -9.06
CA THR A 145 4.05 -3.77 -10.05
C THR A 145 4.33 -5.21 -9.64
N ASN A 146 3.90 -5.63 -8.46
CA ASN A 146 4.16 -6.95 -7.87
C ASN A 146 5.65 -7.31 -7.83
N SER A 147 6.51 -6.30 -7.63
CA SER A 147 7.96 -6.50 -7.72
C SER A 147 8.47 -7.30 -6.53
N PHE A 148 9.25 -8.34 -6.82
CA PHE A 148 9.91 -9.15 -5.79
C PHE A 148 11.34 -8.68 -5.63
N LEU A 149 11.60 -8.01 -4.51
CA LEU A 149 12.94 -7.56 -4.15
C LEU A 149 13.54 -8.54 -3.13
N TYR A 150 14.79 -8.94 -3.33
CA TYR A 150 15.47 -9.87 -2.43
C TYR A 150 16.98 -9.66 -2.47
N SER A 151 17.62 -9.64 -1.30
CA SER A 151 19.08 -9.60 -1.17
C SER A 151 19.62 -11.00 -0.89
N GLY A 152 20.47 -11.51 -1.78
CA GLY A 152 21.02 -12.87 -1.70
C GLY A 152 20.21 -13.90 -2.48
N GLU A 153 20.26 -15.17 -2.07
CA GLU A 153 19.53 -16.26 -2.72
C GLU A 153 18.07 -16.29 -2.25
N PRO A 154 17.07 -16.18 -3.14
CA PRO A 154 15.67 -16.21 -2.76
C PRO A 154 15.24 -17.60 -2.28
N PRO A 155 14.28 -17.71 -1.34
CA PRO A 155 13.91 -18.97 -0.69
C PRO A 155 13.17 -19.95 -1.62
N VAL A 156 12.69 -19.46 -2.77
CA VAL A 156 12.04 -20.25 -3.83
C VAL A 156 12.42 -19.66 -5.18
N ASN A 157 12.22 -20.42 -6.25
CA ASN A 157 12.44 -19.96 -7.61
C ASN A 157 11.45 -18.83 -7.97
N GLN A 158 11.88 -17.60 -7.74
CA GLN A 158 11.14 -16.37 -7.97
C GLN A 158 12.12 -15.37 -8.59
N THR A 159 11.74 -14.77 -9.71
CA THR A 159 12.55 -13.73 -10.36
C THR A 159 12.71 -12.55 -9.42
N VAL A 160 13.94 -12.13 -9.17
CA VAL A 160 14.28 -10.98 -8.32
C VAL A 160 14.41 -9.74 -9.21
N ASP A 161 13.60 -8.72 -8.93
CA ASP A 161 13.55 -7.46 -9.68
C ASP A 161 14.56 -6.41 -9.17
N GLY A 162 15.13 -6.63 -7.98
CA GLY A 162 16.16 -5.78 -7.38
C GLY A 162 16.50 -6.18 -5.94
N ASP A 163 17.48 -5.50 -5.36
CA ASP A 163 17.91 -5.74 -3.99
C ASP A 163 16.82 -5.31 -2.99
N TYR A 164 16.77 -5.97 -1.83
CA TYR A 164 15.92 -5.58 -0.71
C TYR A 164 16.74 -5.02 0.46
N PRO A 165 16.52 -3.77 0.89
CA PRO A 165 15.84 -2.71 0.13
C PRO A 165 16.69 -2.27 -1.06
N THR A 166 16.07 -1.68 -2.06
CA THR A 166 16.80 -0.98 -3.11
C THR A 166 17.19 0.40 -2.60
N VAL A 167 18.48 0.70 -2.57
CA VAL A 167 19.00 1.98 -2.08
C VAL A 167 19.03 2.99 -3.22
N VAL A 168 18.36 4.11 -3.03
CA VAL A 168 18.33 5.24 -3.95
C VAL A 168 18.88 6.47 -3.26
N LYS A 169 19.67 7.29 -3.96
CA LYS A 169 20.13 8.57 -3.44
C LYS A 169 19.07 9.65 -3.60
N ASN A 170 18.76 10.35 -2.51
CA ASN A 170 17.92 11.55 -2.54
C ASN A 170 18.73 12.75 -3.10
N LEU A 171 18.06 13.89 -3.32
CA LEU A 171 18.63 15.11 -3.90
C LEU A 171 19.79 15.70 -3.09
N ASP A 172 19.78 15.48 -1.77
CA ASP A 172 20.83 15.91 -0.83
C ASP A 172 21.95 14.88 -0.66
N GLY A 173 21.86 13.72 -1.33
CA GLY A 173 22.84 12.62 -1.24
C GLY A 173 22.58 11.62 -0.11
N SER A 174 21.57 11.84 0.73
CA SER A 174 21.11 10.88 1.73
C SER A 174 20.56 9.61 1.09
N ASN A 175 20.47 8.53 1.88
CA ASN A 175 19.89 7.27 1.43
C ASN A 175 18.37 7.30 1.58
N CYS A 176 17.65 6.88 0.53
CA CYS A 176 16.24 6.54 0.56
C CYS A 176 16.05 5.07 0.17
N LEU A 177 15.32 4.32 0.98
CA LEU A 177 15.17 2.87 0.84
C LEU A 177 13.85 2.53 0.16
N VAL A 178 13.86 1.76 -0.92
CA VAL A 178 12.65 1.29 -1.62
C VAL A 178 12.41 -0.19 -1.32
N VAL A 179 11.19 -0.54 -0.91
CA VAL A 179 10.76 -1.92 -0.71
C VAL A 179 9.43 -2.22 -1.38
N GLN A 180 9.33 -3.43 -1.95
CA GLN A 180 8.08 -4.10 -2.31
C GLN A 180 8.18 -5.57 -1.85
N SER A 181 7.03 -6.22 -1.66
CA SER A 181 6.97 -7.59 -1.12
C SER A 181 6.18 -8.54 -2.03
N TYR A 182 6.41 -8.45 -3.34
CA TYR A 182 5.69 -9.25 -4.35
C TYR A 182 4.17 -9.02 -4.27
N ALA A 183 3.37 -10.08 -4.22
CA ALA A 183 1.91 -10.03 -4.25
C ALA A 183 1.27 -11.21 -3.52
N TYR A 184 -0.07 -11.15 -3.40
CA TYR A 184 -0.95 -12.24 -2.96
C TYR A 184 -0.76 -12.71 -1.51
N GLY A 185 -0.07 -11.92 -0.68
CA GLY A 185 0.25 -12.31 0.71
C GLY A 185 1.28 -13.45 0.80
N LYS A 186 1.94 -13.83 -0.31
CA LYS A 186 2.95 -14.89 -0.33
C LYS A 186 4.19 -14.53 0.49
N TYR A 187 4.51 -13.24 0.59
CA TYR A 187 5.60 -12.74 1.40
C TYR A 187 5.12 -11.63 2.33
N LEU A 188 5.69 -11.60 3.54
CA LEU A 188 5.61 -10.46 4.43
C LEU A 188 6.91 -9.65 4.32
N GLY A 189 6.83 -8.42 3.84
CA GLY A 189 8.00 -7.52 3.79
C GLY A 189 8.51 -7.22 5.20
N PHE A 190 9.81 -7.42 5.43
CA PHE A 190 10.47 -7.10 6.70
C PHE A 190 11.69 -6.23 6.44
N LEU A 191 11.66 -4.98 6.91
CA LEU A 191 12.78 -4.04 6.85
C LEU A 191 13.00 -3.43 8.23
N GLU A 192 14.21 -3.56 8.75
CA GLU A 192 14.68 -2.86 9.93
C GLU A 192 15.55 -1.68 9.48
N VAL A 193 15.28 -0.48 10.03
CA VAL A 193 15.98 0.76 9.68
C VAL A 193 16.45 1.45 10.95
N GLU A 194 17.74 1.78 11.00
CA GLU A 194 18.33 2.60 12.04
C GLU A 194 18.47 4.03 11.54
N PHE A 195 17.88 4.97 12.26
CA PHE A 195 17.93 6.40 11.94
C PHE A 195 18.87 7.15 12.87
N ASP A 196 19.47 8.22 12.37
CA ASP A 196 20.11 9.22 13.19
C ASP A 196 19.05 10.10 13.87
N ASP A 197 19.09 10.21 15.20
CA ASP A 197 18.07 10.94 15.97
C ASP A 197 18.16 12.47 15.84
N GLU A 198 19.29 13.01 15.36
CA GLU A 198 19.47 14.46 15.18
C GLU A 198 19.05 14.90 13.78
N THR A 199 19.51 14.19 12.77
CA THR A 199 19.28 14.52 11.35
C THR A 199 18.00 13.88 10.81
N GLY A 200 17.62 12.70 11.30
CA GLY A 200 16.55 11.87 10.73
C GLY A 200 17.04 10.95 9.61
N GLU A 201 18.32 11.01 9.24
CA GLU A 201 18.87 10.25 8.11
C GLU A 201 19.00 8.75 8.42
N VAL A 202 18.84 7.91 7.40
CA VAL A 202 19.09 6.47 7.48
C VAL A 202 20.58 6.18 7.69
N LYS A 203 20.93 5.60 8.83
CA LYS A 203 22.29 5.16 9.18
C LYS A 203 22.59 3.75 8.73
N ASN A 204 21.66 2.83 8.96
CA ASN A 204 21.82 1.42 8.67
C ASN A 204 20.46 0.79 8.36
N PHE A 205 20.47 -0.36 7.69
CA PHE A 205 19.27 -1.12 7.40
C PHE A 205 19.60 -2.59 7.19
N ARG A 206 18.62 -3.45 7.46
CA ARG A 206 18.66 -4.87 7.11
C ARG A 206 17.26 -5.42 6.91
N GLY A 207 17.13 -6.47 6.11
CA GLY A 207 15.85 -7.13 5.94
C GLY A 207 15.79 -7.96 4.67
N ASN A 208 14.69 -8.68 4.54
CA ASN A 208 14.26 -9.40 3.34
C ASN A 208 12.78 -9.77 3.51
N PRO A 209 12.01 -9.98 2.43
CA PRO A 209 10.67 -10.51 2.52
C PRO A 209 10.67 -11.94 3.10
N MET A 210 9.83 -12.18 4.08
CA MET A 210 9.65 -13.48 4.71
C MET A 210 8.64 -14.30 3.90
N LEU A 211 9.04 -15.48 3.40
CA LEU A 211 8.13 -16.38 2.69
C LEU A 211 7.08 -16.95 3.66
N MET A 212 5.81 -16.69 3.40
CA MET A 212 4.70 -17.27 4.16
C MET A 212 4.40 -18.67 3.59
N ASN A 213 5.06 -19.68 4.14
CA ASN A 213 4.87 -21.09 3.80
C ASN A 213 4.31 -21.88 5.00
N ASN A 214 4.22 -23.20 4.84
CA ASN A 214 3.75 -24.13 5.86
C ASN A 214 4.70 -24.32 7.06
N SER A 215 5.81 -23.57 7.16
CA SER A 215 6.61 -23.57 8.40
C SER A 215 6.03 -22.66 9.48
N TYR A 216 5.04 -21.83 9.14
CA TYR A 216 4.27 -21.04 10.08
C TYR A 216 2.91 -21.71 10.31
N GLU A 217 2.48 -21.76 11.56
CA GLU A 217 1.13 -22.21 11.89
C GLU A 217 0.12 -21.08 11.64
N ASP A 218 -1.02 -21.42 11.05
CA ASP A 218 -2.12 -20.48 10.92
C ASP A 218 -2.66 -20.13 12.32
N ASP A 219 -2.97 -18.85 12.55
CA ASP A 219 -3.58 -18.42 13.80
C ASP A 219 -4.99 -19.04 13.92
N PRO A 220 -5.28 -19.85 14.96
CA PRO A 220 -6.54 -20.58 15.07
C PRO A 220 -7.74 -19.64 15.19
N THR A 221 -7.56 -18.45 15.77
CA THR A 221 -8.62 -17.43 15.86
C THR A 221 -8.96 -16.90 14.48
N VAL A 222 -7.96 -16.62 13.64
CA VAL A 222 -8.17 -16.15 12.26
C VAL A 222 -8.83 -17.25 11.43
N VAL A 223 -8.40 -18.50 11.56
CA VAL A 223 -9.01 -19.65 10.87
C VAL A 223 -10.49 -19.79 11.25
N GLU A 224 -10.83 -19.70 12.54
CA GLU A 224 -12.21 -19.75 13.00
C GLU A 224 -13.04 -18.57 12.47
N MET A 225 -12.46 -17.36 12.44
CA MET A 225 -13.11 -16.18 11.86
C MET A 225 -13.40 -16.33 10.36
N LEU A 226 -12.54 -17.03 9.60
CA LEU A 226 -12.71 -17.23 8.16
C LEU A 226 -13.73 -18.32 7.81
N ALA A 227 -13.94 -19.29 8.71
CA ALA A 227 -14.84 -20.43 8.48
C ALA A 227 -16.26 -20.08 7.98
N PRO A 228 -16.98 -19.08 8.53
CA PRO A 228 -18.29 -18.70 7.99
C PRO A 228 -18.20 -18.09 6.58
N TYR A 229 -17.16 -17.30 6.28
CA TYR A 229 -16.98 -16.71 4.95
C TYR A 229 -16.63 -17.76 3.90
N GLN A 230 -15.82 -18.76 4.28
CA GLN A 230 -15.49 -19.88 3.39
C GLN A 230 -16.76 -20.61 2.91
N LYS A 231 -17.73 -20.83 3.80
CA LYS A 231 -19.01 -21.45 3.43
C LYS A 231 -19.77 -20.63 2.38
N ILE A 232 -19.81 -19.30 2.54
CA ILE A 232 -20.46 -18.39 1.58
C ILE A 232 -19.79 -18.49 0.21
N VAL A 233 -18.45 -18.50 0.18
CA VAL A 233 -17.67 -18.64 -1.06
C VAL A 233 -17.92 -20.00 -1.71
N ASP A 234 -17.91 -21.09 -0.93
CA ASP A 234 -18.15 -22.45 -1.43
C ASP A 234 -19.55 -22.61 -2.04
N GLU A 235 -20.56 -21.98 -1.44
CA GLU A 235 -21.92 -21.94 -1.97
C GLU A 235 -21.99 -21.12 -3.26
N TYR A 236 -21.36 -19.94 -3.27
CA TYR A 236 -21.31 -19.09 -4.45
C TYR A 236 -20.61 -19.77 -5.63
N GLN A 237 -19.51 -20.49 -5.40
CA GLN A 237 -18.76 -21.23 -6.43
C GLN A 237 -19.61 -22.31 -7.15
N ARG A 238 -20.67 -22.81 -6.51
CA ARG A 238 -21.59 -23.79 -7.10
C ARG A 238 -22.70 -23.14 -7.92
N THR A 239 -22.83 -21.82 -7.88
CA THR A 239 -23.83 -21.09 -8.63
C THR A 239 -23.51 -21.13 -10.11
N VAL A 240 -24.42 -21.67 -10.90
CA VAL A 240 -24.27 -21.70 -12.36
C VAL A 240 -24.51 -20.30 -12.91
N ILE A 241 -23.43 -19.61 -13.29
CA ILE A 241 -23.50 -18.27 -13.91
C ILE A 241 -23.94 -18.36 -15.39
N GLY A 242 -23.50 -19.42 -16.08
CA GLY A 242 -23.80 -19.62 -17.48
C GLY A 242 -23.38 -21.00 -17.95
N LYS A 243 -23.61 -21.28 -19.24
CA LYS A 243 -23.17 -22.51 -19.91
C LYS A 243 -22.45 -22.13 -21.19
N THR A 244 -21.41 -22.87 -21.54
CA THR A 244 -20.77 -22.78 -22.85
C THR A 244 -21.18 -23.97 -23.72
N ALA A 245 -21.46 -23.72 -25.00
CA ALA A 245 -21.72 -24.76 -25.99
C ALA A 245 -20.43 -25.30 -26.64
N VAL A 246 -19.29 -24.67 -26.34
CA VAL A 246 -17.96 -25.02 -26.89
C VAL A 246 -16.94 -25.18 -25.76
N THR A 247 -15.88 -25.93 -26.03
CA THR A 247 -14.73 -26.03 -25.12
C THR A 247 -14.02 -24.69 -25.03
N LEU A 248 -13.79 -24.20 -23.81
CA LEU A 248 -12.99 -22.99 -23.57
C LEU A 248 -11.52 -23.39 -23.45
N VAL A 249 -10.72 -23.07 -24.48
CA VAL A 249 -9.25 -23.28 -24.46
C VAL A 249 -8.59 -21.98 -24.02
N GLY A 250 -8.11 -21.95 -22.77
CA GLY A 250 -7.40 -20.80 -22.21
C GLY A 250 -5.91 -20.88 -22.52
N ASN A 251 -5.44 -20.17 -23.55
CA ASN A 251 -4.02 -19.88 -23.70
C ASN A 251 -3.71 -18.66 -22.83
N ARG A 252 -2.95 -18.84 -21.75
CA ARG A 252 -2.34 -17.75 -20.99
C ARG A 252 -0.90 -17.58 -21.44
#